data_AF-A0A0Q4TMD8-F1
#
_entry.id   AF-A0A0Q4TMD8-F1
#
_cell.length_a   1.000
_cell.length_b   1.000
_cell.length_c   1.000
_cell.angle_alpha   90.00
_cell.angle_beta   90.00
_cell.angle_gamma   90.00
#
_symmetry.space_group_name_H-M   'P 1'
#
loop_
_entity.id
_entity.type
_entity.pdbx_description
1 polymer ?
#
loop_
_entity_poly.entity_id
_entity_poly.type
_entity_poly.pdbx_seq_one_letter_code
_entity_poly.pdbx_strand_id
1 'polypeptide(L)'
;MSDHPVIAALRSSGRISDDDLDYIEKHGRPYRGSRLPSGLRLRGAGKCFTVSDELEADGWGRYVTGIALPPVGPPKQHAWVSKDGRTVIDATWPEPHRVAYLGFDRRHEARIDRMMRANSTIRIPSFG
;
A
#
# COMPACT_ATOMS: atom_id res chain seq x y z
N MET A 1 -11.14 -13.66 -1.34
CA MET A 1 -10.17 -12.69 -0.78
C MET A 1 -10.83 -11.64 0.12
N SER A 2 -12.15 -11.73 0.32
CA SER A 2 -13.01 -10.69 0.90
C SER A 2 -12.75 -10.34 2.38
N ASP A 3 -11.89 -11.11 3.06
CA ASP A 3 -11.49 -10.89 4.46
C ASP A 3 -10.19 -10.09 4.63
N HIS A 4 -9.59 -9.59 3.54
CA HIS A 4 -8.34 -8.83 3.66
C HIS A 4 -8.58 -7.49 4.38
N PRO A 5 -7.77 -7.10 5.39
CA PRO A 5 -7.99 -5.88 6.16
C PRO A 5 -8.07 -4.60 5.32
N VAL A 6 -7.26 -4.50 4.26
CA VAL A 6 -7.31 -3.38 3.31
C VAL A 6 -8.67 -3.29 2.60
N ILE A 7 -9.21 -4.43 2.15
CA ILE A 7 -10.49 -4.49 1.43
C ILE A 7 -11.62 -4.09 2.39
N ALA A 8 -11.62 -4.65 3.61
CA ALA A 8 -12.59 -4.30 4.64
C ALA A 8 -12.56 -2.81 4.99
N ALA A 9 -11.37 -2.22 5.16
CA ALA A 9 -11.22 -0.81 5.45
C ALA A 9 -11.69 0.10 4.30
N LEU A 10 -11.40 -0.28 3.05
CA LEU A 10 -11.86 0.45 1.87
C LEU A 10 -13.39 0.41 1.76
N ARG A 11 -14.01 -0.76 1.94
CA ARG A 11 -15.47 -0.93 1.96
C ARG A 11 -16.12 -0.06 3.04
N SER A 12 -15.64 -0.16 4.28
CA SER A 12 -16.19 0.60 5.42
C SER A 12 -15.98 2.11 5.30
N SER A 13 -15.03 2.57 4.49
CA SER A 13 -14.82 4.00 4.27
C SER A 13 -15.96 4.66 3.48
N GLY A 14 -16.69 3.88 2.66
CA GLY A 14 -17.71 4.41 1.75
C GLY A 14 -17.16 5.34 0.67
N ARG A 15 -15.82 5.40 0.48
CA ARG A 15 -15.18 6.32 -0.48
C ARG A 15 -14.93 5.68 -1.84
N ILE A 16 -14.83 4.35 -1.88
CA ILE A 16 -14.59 3.60 -3.11
C ILE A 16 -15.91 3.08 -3.69
N SER A 17 -16.06 3.08 -5.01
CA SER A 17 -17.22 2.47 -5.66
C SER A 17 -17.14 0.94 -5.58
N ASP A 18 -18.28 0.27 -5.74
CA ASP A 18 -18.34 -1.20 -5.80
C ASP A 18 -17.50 -1.75 -6.97
N ASP A 19 -17.55 -1.11 -8.14
CA ASP A 19 -16.73 -1.48 -9.31
C ASP A 19 -15.22 -1.42 -9.02
N ASP A 20 -14.78 -0.42 -8.26
CA ASP A 20 -13.38 -0.28 -7.91
C ASP A 20 -12.98 -1.24 -6.78
N LEU A 21 -13.90 -1.55 -5.86
CA LEU A 21 -13.71 -2.58 -4.85
C LEU A 21 -13.57 -3.97 -5.50
N ASP A 22 -14.47 -4.33 -6.40
CA ASP A 22 -14.42 -5.58 -7.17
C ASP A 22 -13.11 -5.72 -7.95
N TYR A 23 -12.65 -4.62 -8.54
CA TYR A 23 -11.36 -4.59 -9.22
C TYR A 23 -10.20 -4.89 -8.27
N ILE A 24 -10.22 -4.27 -7.08
CA ILE A 24 -9.21 -4.50 -6.03
C ILE A 24 -9.25 -5.94 -5.54
N GLU A 25 -10.43 -6.52 -5.30
CA GLU A 25 -10.56 -7.91 -4.87
C GLU A 25 -10.04 -8.89 -5.91
N LYS A 26 -10.29 -8.60 -7.19
CA LYS A 26 -9.89 -9.47 -8.32
C LYS A 26 -8.39 -9.43 -8.61
N HIS A 27 -7.77 -8.26 -8.48
CA HIS A 27 -6.38 -8.04 -8.93
C HIS A 27 -5.37 -7.85 -7.80
N GLY A 28 -5.83 -7.63 -6.58
CA GLY A 28 -4.97 -7.50 -5.42
C GLY A 28 -4.33 -8.83 -5.04
N ARG A 29 -3.11 -8.77 -4.51
CA ARG A 29 -2.43 -9.91 -3.89
C ARG A 29 -2.04 -9.54 -2.47
N PRO A 30 -2.37 -10.36 -1.46
CA PRO A 30 -1.94 -10.09 -0.09
C PRO A 30 -0.42 -10.26 0.05
N TYR A 31 0.20 -9.34 0.79
CA TYR A 31 1.58 -9.45 1.23
C TYR A 31 1.66 -9.41 2.75
N ARG A 32 2.66 -10.08 3.30
CA ARG A 32 2.93 -10.10 4.74
C ARG A 32 4.01 -9.07 5.06
N GLY A 33 3.69 -8.11 5.92
CA GLY A 33 4.70 -7.23 6.51
C GLY A 33 5.80 -8.03 7.22
N SER A 34 7.06 -7.65 7.05
CA SER A 34 8.16 -8.16 7.88
C SER A 34 8.78 -7.05 8.70
N ARG A 35 9.59 -7.42 9.71
CA ARG A 35 10.49 -6.44 10.32
C ARG A 35 11.52 -5.98 9.29
N LEU A 36 12.07 -4.79 9.51
CA LEU A 36 13.12 -4.27 8.66
C LEU A 36 14.35 -5.19 8.74
N PRO A 37 14.94 -5.61 7.60
CA PRO A 37 16.16 -6.39 7.59
C PRO A 37 17.29 -5.67 8.32
N SER A 38 18.19 -6.43 8.96
CA SER A 38 19.39 -5.86 9.58
C SER A 38 20.21 -5.07 8.56
N GLY A 39 20.73 -3.92 8.98
CA GLY A 39 21.51 -3.02 8.13
C GLY A 39 20.70 -2.05 7.28
N LEU A 40 19.39 -2.28 7.10
CA LEU A 40 18.52 -1.33 6.42
C LEU A 40 18.00 -0.27 7.40
N ARG A 41 18.05 1.00 6.99
CA ARG A 41 17.64 2.16 7.82
C ARG A 41 16.27 2.67 7.40
N LEU A 42 15.48 3.14 8.37
CA LEU A 42 14.23 3.83 8.13
C LEU A 42 14.49 5.14 7.34
N ARG A 43 13.69 5.39 6.29
CA ARG A 43 13.85 6.52 5.36
C ARG A 43 12.78 7.61 5.51
N GLY A 44 11.82 7.40 6.40
CA GLY A 44 10.77 8.37 6.75
C GLY A 44 9.53 8.29 5.86
N ALA A 45 8.43 8.87 6.37
CA ALA A 45 7.14 8.86 5.69
C ALA A 45 7.13 9.71 4.40
N GLY A 46 6.25 9.38 3.45
CA GLY A 46 6.03 10.13 2.21
C GLY A 46 7.05 9.87 1.09
N LYS A 47 8.03 9.00 1.32
CA LYS A 47 9.07 8.64 0.33
C LYS A 47 8.94 7.21 -0.21
N CYS A 48 7.80 6.55 -0.03
CA CYS A 48 7.68 5.10 -0.30
C CYS A 48 7.99 4.68 -1.73
N PHE A 49 7.60 5.47 -2.72
CA PHE A 49 7.93 5.22 -4.13
C PHE A 49 9.44 5.29 -4.37
N THR A 50 10.05 6.46 -4.11
CA THR A 50 11.49 6.66 -4.28
C THR A 50 12.34 5.67 -3.47
N VAL A 51 11.97 5.40 -2.22
CA VAL A 51 12.69 4.45 -1.37
C VAL A 51 12.57 3.03 -1.92
N SER A 52 11.42 2.63 -2.46
CA SER A 52 11.25 1.29 -3.02
C SER A 52 12.00 1.13 -4.35
N ASP A 53 12.07 2.18 -5.17
CA ASP A 53 12.90 2.20 -6.39
C ASP A 53 14.38 2.04 -6.03
N GLU A 54 14.87 2.80 -5.04
CA GLU A 54 16.25 2.68 -4.53
C GLU A 54 16.53 1.26 -4.02
N LEU A 55 15.61 0.68 -3.24
CA LEU A 55 15.74 -0.68 -2.72
C LEU A 55 15.75 -1.74 -3.83
N GLU A 56 14.95 -1.58 -4.88
CA GLU A 56 14.99 -2.48 -6.04
C GLU A 56 16.34 -2.36 -6.76
N ALA A 57 16.83 -1.15 -7.00
CA ALA A 57 18.13 -0.89 -7.63
C ALA A 57 19.30 -1.48 -6.83
N ASP A 58 19.22 -1.43 -5.51
CA ASP A 58 20.19 -2.02 -4.57
C ASP A 58 20.04 -3.56 -4.44
N GLY A 59 19.07 -4.18 -5.12
CA GLY A 59 18.88 -5.63 -5.17
C GLY A 59 18.15 -6.24 -3.97
N TRP A 60 17.43 -5.44 -3.17
CA TRP A 60 16.68 -5.93 -2.00
C TRP A 60 15.43 -6.75 -2.36
N GLY A 61 14.91 -6.59 -3.58
CA GLY A 61 13.75 -7.32 -4.06
C GLY A 61 13.18 -6.68 -5.33
N ARG A 62 12.01 -7.16 -5.74
CA ARG A 62 11.24 -6.55 -6.84
C ARG A 62 10.32 -5.48 -6.29
N TYR A 63 10.23 -4.36 -7.00
CA TYR A 63 9.33 -3.26 -6.71
C TYR A 63 7.88 -3.69 -6.84
N VAL A 64 7.07 -3.29 -5.86
CA VAL A 64 5.64 -3.57 -5.79
C VAL A 64 4.90 -2.30 -5.40
N THR A 65 3.84 -1.98 -6.14
CA THR A 65 2.87 -0.94 -5.77
C THR A 65 1.58 -1.55 -5.27
N GLY A 66 0.90 -0.80 -4.40
CA GLY A 66 -0.44 -1.15 -3.99
C GLY A 66 -0.97 -0.29 -2.87
N ILE A 67 -1.70 -0.93 -1.95
CA ILE A 67 -2.40 -0.26 -0.87
C ILE A 67 -1.91 -0.84 0.45
N ALA A 68 -1.45 0.03 1.35
CA ALA A 68 -1.05 -0.30 2.70
C ALA A 68 -2.08 0.24 3.70
N LEU A 69 -2.45 -0.57 4.68
CA LEU A 69 -3.28 -0.17 5.82
C LEU A 69 -2.42 -0.23 7.09
N PRO A 70 -1.97 0.92 7.61
CA PRO A 70 -1.28 0.97 8.89
C PRO A 70 -2.24 0.62 10.05
N PRO A 71 -1.72 0.24 11.23
CA PRO A 71 -2.56 -0.03 12.41
C PRO A 71 -3.44 1.14 12.82
N VAL A 72 -2.98 2.37 12.56
CA VAL A 72 -3.69 3.61 12.85
C VAL A 72 -3.69 4.47 11.59
N GLY A 73 -4.88 4.84 11.13
CA GLY A 73 -5.10 5.70 9.96
C GLY A 73 -5.76 4.98 8.78
N PRO A 74 -6.05 5.73 7.70
CA PRO A 74 -6.73 5.17 6.53
C PRO A 74 -5.78 4.33 5.66
N PRO A 75 -6.31 3.44 4.80
CA PRO A 75 -5.55 2.86 3.70
C PRO A 75 -4.91 3.94 2.83
N LYS A 76 -3.67 3.70 2.38
CA LYS A 76 -2.91 4.63 1.54
C LYS A 76 -2.29 3.89 0.37
N GLN A 77 -2.19 4.57 -0.77
CA GLN A 77 -1.35 4.10 -1.85
C GLN A 77 0.10 4.05 -1.36
N HIS A 78 0.79 2.96 -1.65
CA HIS A 78 2.10 2.68 -1.09
C HIS A 78 2.94 1.83 -2.04
N ALA A 79 4.26 1.88 -1.86
CA ALA A 79 5.21 1.06 -2.57
C ALA A 79 6.17 0.39 -1.58
N TRP A 80 6.64 -0.80 -1.94
CA TRP A 80 7.61 -1.59 -1.19
C TRP A 80 8.39 -2.52 -2.13
N VAL A 81 9.34 -3.28 -1.61
CA VAL A 81 9.98 -4.37 -2.37
C VAL A 81 9.69 -5.74 -1.77
N SER A 82 9.73 -6.78 -2.60
CA SER A 82 9.57 -8.16 -2.17
C SER A 82 10.54 -9.08 -2.90
N LYS A 83 11.28 -9.90 -2.15
CA LYS A 83 12.24 -10.87 -2.71
C LYS A 83 11.56 -12.16 -3.19
N ASP A 84 10.53 -12.59 -2.49
CA ASP A 84 9.79 -13.84 -2.71
C ASP A 84 8.39 -13.63 -3.31
N GLY A 85 8.02 -12.37 -3.56
CA GLY A 85 6.67 -12.00 -4.03
C GLY A 85 5.56 -12.19 -3.00
N ARG A 86 5.91 -12.27 -1.71
CA ARG A 86 4.98 -12.49 -0.58
C ARG A 86 5.31 -11.67 0.67
N THR A 87 6.58 -11.48 0.97
CA THR A 87 7.08 -10.79 2.16
C THR A 87 7.49 -9.36 1.80
N VAL A 88 7.01 -8.38 2.55
CA VAL A 88 7.29 -6.95 2.33
C VAL A 88 8.58 -6.52 3.01
N ILE A 89 9.49 -5.90 2.27
CA ILE A 89 10.59 -5.08 2.79
C ILE A 89 10.20 -3.62 2.54
N ASP A 90 9.99 -2.89 3.63
CA ASP A 90 9.49 -1.53 3.59
C ASP A 90 10.23 -0.67 4.62
N ALA A 91 11.08 0.23 4.10
CA ALA A 91 11.89 1.12 4.92
C ALA A 91 11.19 2.46 5.22
N THR A 92 9.88 2.56 5.05
CA THR A 92 9.14 3.81 5.30
C THR A 92 8.28 3.76 6.56
N TRP A 93 7.78 2.59 6.95
CA TRP A 93 7.06 2.42 8.22
C TRP A 93 8.01 2.08 9.36
N PRO A 94 7.79 2.61 10.59
CA PRO A 94 8.54 2.18 11.77
C PRO A 94 8.30 0.71 12.12
N GLU A 95 7.07 0.21 11.93
CA GLU A 95 6.67 -1.15 12.26
C GLU A 95 5.98 -1.85 11.05
N PRO A 96 6.72 -2.13 9.96
CA PRO A 96 6.12 -2.63 8.71
C PRO A 96 5.42 -3.98 8.90
N HIS A 97 5.89 -4.81 9.83
CA HIS A 97 5.24 -6.08 10.20
C HIS A 97 3.82 -5.96 10.76
N ARG A 98 3.37 -4.76 11.18
CA ARG A 98 2.01 -4.51 11.67
C ARG A 98 1.09 -3.93 10.60
N VAL A 99 1.62 -3.63 9.41
CA VAL A 99 0.88 -3.03 8.30
C VAL A 99 0.31 -4.16 7.43
N ALA A 100 -0.95 -4.02 7.01
CA ALA A 100 -1.55 -4.92 6.02
C ALA A 100 -1.26 -4.39 4.62
N TYR A 101 -0.81 -5.25 3.71
CA TYR A 101 -0.39 -4.88 2.37
C TYR A 101 -1.17 -5.64 1.30
N LEU A 102 -1.68 -4.90 0.33
CA LEU A 102 -2.33 -5.46 -0.84
C LEU A 102 -1.64 -4.92 -2.09
N GLY A 103 -0.82 -5.75 -2.73
CA GLY A 103 -0.02 -5.37 -3.89
C GLY A 103 -0.69 -5.72 -5.22
N PHE A 104 -0.24 -5.06 -6.28
CA PHE A 104 -0.75 -5.23 -7.64
C PHE A 104 0.40 -5.31 -8.63
N ASP A 105 0.18 -5.97 -9.78
CA ASP A 105 1.10 -5.88 -10.90
C ASP A 105 1.17 -4.44 -11.43
N ARG A 106 2.33 -4.02 -11.97
CA ARG A 106 2.56 -2.66 -12.49
C ARG A 106 1.52 -2.18 -13.51
N ARG A 107 0.93 -3.11 -14.29
CA ARG A 107 -0.15 -2.78 -15.25
C ARG A 107 -1.40 -2.18 -14.60
N HIS A 108 -1.58 -2.35 -13.28
CA HIS A 108 -2.72 -1.86 -12.53
C HIS A 108 -2.44 -0.50 -11.84
N GLU A 109 -1.19 -0.06 -11.79
CA GLU A 109 -0.74 1.07 -10.97
C GLU A 109 -1.50 2.37 -11.27
N ALA A 110 -1.66 2.73 -12.54
CA ALA A 110 -2.40 3.93 -12.94
C ALA A 110 -3.87 3.91 -12.51
N ARG A 111 -4.50 2.72 -12.49
CA ARG A 111 -5.88 2.58 -12.04
C ARG A 111 -5.98 2.72 -10.52
N ILE A 112 -5.05 2.12 -9.78
CA ILE A 112 -4.98 2.26 -8.31
C ILE A 112 -4.70 3.72 -7.92
N ASP A 113 -3.77 4.40 -8.58
CA ASP A 113 -3.48 5.83 -8.32
C ASP A 113 -4.73 6.69 -8.50
N ARG A 114 -5.47 6.48 -9.60
CA ARG A 114 -6.74 7.18 -9.85
C ARG A 114 -7.77 6.95 -8.75
N MET A 115 -7.96 5.68 -8.32
CA MET A 115 -8.89 5.32 -7.23
C MET A 115 -8.51 6.03 -5.93
N MET A 116 -7.23 5.97 -5.55
CA MET A 116 -6.76 6.52 -4.28
C MET A 116 -6.72 8.05 -4.25
N ARG A 117 -6.50 8.70 -5.42
CA ARG A 117 -6.57 10.17 -5.55
C ARG A 117 -8.01 10.69 -5.49
N ALA A 118 -8.95 10.08 -6.21
CA ALA A 118 -10.37 10.43 -6.11
C ALA A 118 -10.87 10.35 -4.66
N ASN A 119 -10.35 9.38 -3.92
CA ASN A 119 -10.64 9.20 -2.50
C ASN A 119 -9.93 10.20 -1.58
N SER A 120 -9.04 11.06 -2.05
CA SER A 120 -8.34 12.04 -1.22
C SER A 120 -8.99 13.44 -1.27
N THR A 121 -9.95 13.68 -2.17
CA THR A 121 -10.40 15.04 -2.54
C THR A 121 -11.67 15.54 -1.83
N ILE A 122 -12.33 14.76 -0.97
CA ILE A 122 -13.47 15.29 -0.19
C ILE A 122 -12.94 16.15 0.96
N ARG A 123 -12.96 17.48 0.71
CA ARG A 123 -12.71 18.54 1.67
C ARG A 123 -13.73 18.46 2.80
N ILE A 124 -13.25 18.56 4.03
CA ILE A 124 -14.06 18.93 5.19
C ILE A 124 -14.70 20.28 4.82
N PRO A 125 -16.03 20.45 4.84
CA PRO A 125 -16.60 21.79 4.77
C PRO A 125 -16.13 22.53 6.01
N SER A 126 -15.34 23.58 5.82
CA SER A 126 -15.06 24.55 6.87
C SER A 126 -16.40 25.14 7.30
N PHE A 127 -16.91 24.71 8.45
CA PHE A 127 -17.98 25.44 9.13
C PHE A 127 -17.35 26.72 9.66
N GLY A 128 -17.75 27.84 9.08
CA GLY A 128 -17.47 29.18 9.60
C GLY A 128 -18.38 29.54 10.77
#